data_AF-Q16G55-F1
#
_entry.id   AF-Q16G55-F1
#
_cell.length_a   1.000
_cell.length_b   1.000
_cell.length_c   1.000
_cell.angle_alpha   90.00
_cell.angle_beta   90.00
_cell.angle_gamma   90.00
#
_symmetry.space_group_name_H-M   'P 1'
#
loop_
_entity.id
_entity.type
_entity.pdbx_description
1 polymer ?
#
loop_
_entity_poly.entity_id
_entity_poly.type
_entity_poly.pdbx_seq_one_letter_code
_entity_poly.pdbx_strand_id
1 'polypeptide(L)'
;MTHNSSLTGGGVDPNRSGIMVPNVNYSGPNYQDVVSMGYSIDLPRSQFVKSGVAKQSVRHTARPYNKINPGIPTLQAWYDTVLPGVSTFDQTFDNVLLQENDLNVIIAGQVKIDMTKLTAKQKRFDTMRPNLKTNMGLERIRCFRESLLAYIKRNDAVPVPIESVNGDRVVSVMMERFVGYFDKTKLENCLGNAIRLNSESIHEWSLSQEKPVHTDLTLYPHEEDLSTFEFMIKPRPKPDLTTSSVNSYASLQTIASQKQKYNQFFCPLFKDLKERVLTCLSDKFSIFSDVTIQDFAAKMTRMFPKGFDSLVKIFEFDVSKYDKSQDEIALMFDAAVMRFFGVGEEIISLWINITTESPTMWITIQESRRGWSINANPEILSPSPVIPCT
;
A
#
# COMPACT_ATOMS: atom_id res chain seq x y z
N MET A 1 -33.66 -11.40 -7.15
CA MET A 1 -33.02 -10.98 -5.89
C MET A 1 -31.73 -10.28 -6.25
N THR A 2 -31.74 -8.95 -6.23
CA THR A 2 -30.62 -8.09 -6.62
C THR A 2 -29.68 -7.90 -5.43
N HIS A 3 -28.51 -8.55 -5.47
CA HIS A 3 -27.41 -8.24 -4.57
C HIS A 3 -26.89 -6.83 -4.89
N ASN A 4 -27.38 -5.83 -4.15
CA ASN A 4 -26.76 -4.52 -4.06
C ASN A 4 -25.52 -4.64 -3.17
N SER A 5 -24.40 -5.11 -3.72
CA SER A 5 -23.07 -4.94 -3.14
C SER A 5 -22.60 -3.50 -3.35
N SER A 6 -23.32 -2.53 -2.76
CA SER A 6 -22.70 -1.24 -2.48
C SER A 6 -22.09 -1.34 -1.09
N LEU A 7 -20.81 -1.68 -1.03
CA LEU A 7 -19.95 -1.30 0.10
C LEU A 7 -20.06 0.23 0.18
N THR A 8 -20.95 0.73 1.04
CA THR A 8 -21.15 2.16 1.21
C THR A 8 -20.03 2.71 2.09
N GLY A 9 -18.83 2.78 1.49
CA GLY A 9 -17.67 3.44 2.04
C GLY A 9 -17.93 4.93 2.25
N GLY A 10 -17.37 5.43 3.36
CA GLY A 10 -16.90 6.80 3.57
C GLY A 10 -17.86 8.00 3.49
N GLY A 11 -19.10 7.84 3.04
CA GLY A 11 -20.09 8.91 3.08
C GLY A 11 -20.67 9.04 4.48
N VAL A 12 -19.89 9.51 5.47
CA VAL A 12 -20.36 9.67 6.86
C VAL A 12 -21.33 10.86 6.91
N ASP A 13 -22.60 10.56 7.15
CA ASP A 13 -23.58 11.52 7.60
C ASP A 13 -23.35 11.72 9.12
N PRO A 14 -23.19 12.96 9.61
CA PRO A 14 -22.87 13.25 11.01
C PRO A 14 -23.93 12.79 12.02
N ASN A 15 -25.12 12.37 11.58
CA ASN A 15 -26.19 11.85 12.45
C ASN A 15 -26.25 10.31 12.57
N ARG A 16 -25.18 9.58 12.19
CA ARG A 16 -25.19 8.11 12.15
C ARG A 16 -24.92 7.46 13.51
N SER A 17 -25.99 7.06 14.21
CA SER A 17 -25.92 5.98 15.20
C SER A 17 -26.02 4.63 14.47
N GLY A 18 -24.99 3.80 14.58
CA GLY A 18 -25.02 2.44 14.06
C GLY A 18 -24.23 1.54 15.00
N ILE A 19 -24.53 0.25 14.95
CA ILE A 19 -23.91 -0.74 15.84
C ILE A 19 -23.20 -1.80 14.99
N MET A 20 -22.08 -2.29 15.51
CA MET A 20 -21.41 -3.47 14.94
C MET A 20 -22.20 -4.72 15.36
N VAL A 21 -22.66 -5.50 14.38
CA VAL A 21 -23.38 -6.75 14.63
C VAL A 21 -22.76 -7.91 13.84
N PRO A 22 -22.67 -9.12 14.44
CA PRO A 22 -22.27 -10.32 13.71
C PRO A 22 -23.27 -10.69 12.62
N ASN A 23 -22.80 -11.07 11.43
CA ASN A 23 -23.66 -11.56 10.36
C ASN A 23 -23.95 -13.06 10.50
N VAL A 24 -24.94 -13.41 11.32
CA VAL A 24 -25.33 -14.81 11.55
C VAL A 24 -25.96 -15.52 10.34
N ASN A 25 -26.22 -14.80 9.24
CA ASN A 25 -26.91 -15.33 8.06
C ASN A 25 -25.98 -15.57 6.86
N TYR A 26 -24.66 -15.68 7.09
CA TYR A 26 -23.72 -15.99 6.03
C TYR A 26 -24.01 -17.36 5.39
N SER A 27 -24.21 -17.38 4.07
CA SER A 27 -24.52 -18.58 3.27
C SER A 27 -23.56 -18.80 2.10
N GLY A 28 -22.40 -18.11 2.11
CA GLY A 28 -21.39 -18.25 1.07
C GLY A 28 -20.50 -19.50 1.23
N PRO A 29 -19.44 -19.61 0.42
CA PRO A 29 -18.48 -20.71 0.53
C PRO A 29 -17.84 -20.78 1.92
N ASN A 30 -17.59 -22.00 2.38
CA ASN A 30 -16.92 -22.27 3.64
C ASN A 30 -15.40 -22.38 3.41
N TYR A 31 -14.63 -21.54 4.07
CA TYR A 31 -13.17 -21.50 4.05
C TYR A 31 -12.56 -21.99 5.37
N GLN A 32 -13.25 -22.88 6.10
CA GLN A 32 -12.82 -23.40 7.40
C GLN A 32 -11.38 -23.90 7.40
N ASP A 33 -10.93 -24.56 6.32
CA ASP A 33 -9.56 -25.05 6.21
C ASP A 33 -8.56 -23.88 6.28
N VAL A 34 -8.76 -22.83 5.49
CA VAL A 34 -7.93 -21.61 5.49
C VAL A 34 -7.99 -20.88 6.83
N VAL A 35 -9.17 -20.81 7.45
CA VAL A 35 -9.36 -20.18 8.78
C VAL A 35 -8.64 -20.99 9.87
N SER A 36 -8.74 -22.31 9.83
CA SER A 36 -8.11 -23.22 10.79
C SER A 36 -6.59 -23.28 10.63
N MET A 37 -6.07 -23.04 9.43
CA MET A 37 -4.64 -22.96 9.14
C MET A 37 -3.96 -21.70 9.67
N GLY A 38 -4.72 -20.75 10.21
CA GLY A 38 -4.18 -19.47 10.66
C GLY A 38 -4.89 -18.90 11.87
N TYR A 39 -5.07 -19.75 12.89
CA TYR A 39 -5.25 -19.33 14.27
C TYR A 39 -6.62 -18.75 14.68
N SER A 40 -7.64 -18.86 13.84
CA SER A 40 -8.99 -18.41 14.19
C SER A 40 -10.02 -19.53 14.13
N ILE A 41 -11.17 -19.28 14.77
CA ILE A 41 -12.39 -20.09 14.62
C ILE A 41 -13.26 -19.36 13.61
N ASP A 42 -13.90 -20.08 12.68
CA ASP A 42 -14.79 -19.48 11.69
C ASP A 42 -16.06 -18.96 12.38
N LEU A 43 -16.03 -17.68 12.70
CA LEU A 43 -17.13 -16.95 13.33
C LEU A 43 -17.67 -15.92 12.35
N PRO A 44 -18.98 -15.61 12.43
CA PRO A 44 -19.58 -14.57 11.60
C PRO A 44 -18.80 -13.26 11.59
N ARG A 45 -18.65 -12.65 10.40
CA ARG A 45 -18.05 -11.33 10.27
C ARG A 45 -18.90 -10.30 11.01
N SER A 46 -18.25 -9.38 11.72
CA SER A 46 -18.96 -8.23 12.30
C SER A 46 -19.04 -7.11 11.28
N GLN A 47 -20.24 -6.64 10.98
CA GLN A 47 -20.49 -5.54 10.05
C GLN A 47 -21.16 -4.36 10.74
N PHE A 48 -20.91 -3.16 10.24
CA PHE A 48 -21.59 -1.97 10.72
C PHE A 48 -22.99 -1.89 10.12
N VAL A 49 -24.02 -2.03 10.96
CA VAL A 49 -25.41 -1.83 10.54
C VAL A 49 -25.84 -0.42 10.90
N LYS A 50 -26.19 0.33 9.85
CA LYS A 50 -26.72 1.70 9.98
C LYS A 50 -28.14 1.62 10.54
N SER A 51 -28.46 2.46 11.53
CA SER A 51 -29.87 2.73 11.85
C SER A 51 -30.55 3.28 10.58
N GLY A 52 -31.75 2.77 10.28
CA GLY A 52 -32.45 3.08 9.04
C GLY A 52 -32.73 4.58 8.93
N VAL A 53 -32.06 5.24 7.98
CA VAL A 53 -32.40 6.61 7.58
C VAL A 53 -32.56 6.63 6.06
N ALA A 54 -33.63 7.28 5.61
CA ALA A 54 -33.94 7.45 4.20
C ALA A 54 -32.74 8.02 3.45
N LYS A 55 -32.26 7.31 2.42
CA LYS A 55 -31.29 7.84 1.45
C LYS A 55 -31.91 9.09 0.81
N GLN A 56 -31.58 10.28 1.29
CA GLN A 56 -31.74 11.48 0.47
C GLN A 56 -30.68 11.41 -0.62
N SER A 57 -31.08 10.93 -1.81
CA SER A 57 -30.26 11.10 -3.00
C SER A 57 -30.21 12.60 -3.31
N VAL A 58 -29.07 13.23 -3.05
CA VAL A 58 -28.83 14.55 -3.62
C VAL A 58 -28.74 14.34 -5.13
N ARG A 59 -29.73 14.83 -5.88
CA ARG A 59 -29.66 14.87 -7.35
C ARG A 59 -28.52 15.80 -7.71
N HIS A 60 -27.37 15.24 -8.07
CA HIS A 60 -26.30 15.99 -8.68
C HIS A 60 -26.73 16.31 -10.11
N THR A 61 -27.08 17.58 -10.36
CA THR A 61 -27.03 18.13 -11.71
C THR A 61 -25.56 18.23 -12.07
N ALA A 62 -25.02 17.18 -12.69
CA ALA A 62 -23.76 17.27 -13.39
C ALA A 62 -23.92 18.38 -14.43
N ARG A 63 -23.36 19.57 -14.16
CA ARG A 63 -23.15 20.52 -15.25
C ARG A 63 -22.19 19.82 -16.19
N PRO A 64 -22.56 19.55 -17.45
CA PRO A 64 -21.58 19.10 -18.40
C PRO A 64 -20.56 20.23 -18.48
N TYR A 65 -19.37 20.03 -17.91
CA TYR A 65 -18.22 20.78 -18.37
C TYR A 65 -18.17 20.50 -19.86
N ASN A 66 -18.41 21.52 -20.68
CA ASN A 66 -18.28 21.41 -22.12
C ASN A 66 -16.93 20.74 -22.38
N LYS A 67 -16.95 19.50 -22.89
CA LYS A 67 -15.75 18.78 -23.30
C LYS A 67 -15.22 19.50 -24.53
N ILE A 68 -14.56 20.63 -24.32
CA ILE A 68 -13.60 21.14 -25.28
C ILE A 68 -12.54 20.05 -25.32
N ASN A 69 -12.46 19.33 -26.43
CA ASN A 69 -11.31 18.48 -26.70
C ASN A 69 -10.24 19.41 -27.29
N PRO A 70 -9.30 19.91 -26.48
CA PRO A 70 -8.26 20.77 -27.01
C PRO A 70 -7.48 20.00 -28.08
N GLY A 71 -7.19 20.66 -29.19
CA GLY A 71 -6.30 20.09 -30.20
C GLY A 71 -4.91 19.82 -29.61
N ILE A 72 -4.17 18.87 -30.20
CA ILE A 72 -2.81 18.54 -29.79
C ILE A 72 -1.91 19.79 -29.67
N PRO A 73 -1.96 20.78 -30.59
CA PRO A 73 -1.15 22.00 -30.46
C PRO A 73 -1.49 22.82 -29.21
N THR A 74 -2.77 22.90 -28.83
CA THR A 74 -3.22 23.61 -27.62
C THR A 74 -2.73 22.90 -26.36
N LEU A 75 -2.79 21.57 -26.34
CA LEU A 75 -2.26 20.77 -25.23
C LEU A 75 -0.74 20.91 -25.12
N GLN A 76 -0.03 20.92 -26.25
CA GLN A 76 1.42 21.13 -26.27
C GLN A 76 1.77 22.52 -25.74
N ALA A 77 1.10 23.57 -26.23
CA ALA A 77 1.33 24.95 -25.77
C ALA A 77 1.05 25.10 -24.26
N TRP A 78 -0.01 24.47 -23.75
CA TRP A 78 -0.29 24.44 -22.32
C TRP A 78 0.81 23.72 -21.54
N TYR A 79 1.22 22.53 -21.99
CA TYR A 79 2.29 21.76 -21.34
C TYR A 79 3.59 22.55 -21.30
N ASP A 80 4.01 23.16 -22.41
CA ASP A 80 5.23 23.95 -22.51
C ASP A 80 5.17 25.26 -21.70
N THR A 81 3.96 25.77 -21.42
CA THR A 81 3.77 26.91 -20.52
C THR A 81 3.94 26.50 -19.06
N VAL A 82 3.44 25.30 -18.67
CA VAL A 82 3.52 24.79 -17.30
C VAL A 82 4.90 24.22 -16.99
N LEU A 83 5.53 23.53 -17.94
CA LEU A 83 6.83 22.85 -17.83
C LEU A 83 7.76 23.29 -18.99
N PRO A 84 8.27 24.53 -18.96
CA PRO A 84 9.04 25.09 -20.05
C PRO A 84 10.33 24.30 -20.32
N GLY A 85 10.59 24.01 -21.60
CA GLY A 85 11.80 23.34 -22.08
C GLY A 85 11.87 21.83 -21.81
N VAL A 86 10.93 21.27 -21.07
CA VAL A 86 10.94 19.86 -20.67
C VAL A 86 10.58 18.92 -21.83
N SER A 87 9.73 19.36 -22.75
CA SER A 87 9.26 18.60 -23.92
C SER A 87 10.28 18.43 -25.04
N THR A 88 11.45 19.09 -24.96
CA THR A 88 12.49 19.07 -26.00
C THR A 88 13.53 17.97 -25.80
N PHE A 89 13.56 17.34 -24.62
CA PHE A 89 14.52 16.29 -24.29
C PHE A 89 14.09 14.95 -24.88
N ASP A 90 14.99 14.30 -25.61
CA ASP A 90 14.77 12.97 -26.17
C ASP A 90 15.26 11.89 -25.20
N GLN A 91 14.35 11.00 -24.81
CA GLN A 91 14.59 9.86 -23.92
C GLN A 91 14.52 8.52 -24.66
N THR A 92 14.46 8.53 -25.99
CA THR A 92 14.24 7.34 -26.83
C THR A 92 15.26 6.22 -26.55
N PHE A 93 16.51 6.60 -26.27
CA PHE A 93 17.62 5.66 -26.09
C PHE A 93 17.96 5.37 -24.63
N ASP A 94 17.25 5.94 -23.67
CA ASP A 94 17.50 5.77 -22.23
C ASP A 94 17.64 4.30 -21.81
N ASN A 95 16.75 3.43 -22.30
CA ASN A 95 16.75 2.01 -21.95
C ASN A 95 18.02 1.33 -22.50
N VAL A 96 18.43 1.68 -23.72
CA VAL A 96 19.62 1.12 -24.38
C VAL A 96 20.87 1.59 -23.64
N LEU A 97 20.96 2.89 -23.36
CA LEU A 97 22.07 3.49 -22.62
C LEU A 97 22.28 2.81 -21.25
N LEU A 98 21.20 2.50 -20.53
CA LEU A 98 21.32 1.82 -19.25
C LEU A 98 21.78 0.36 -19.39
N GLN A 99 21.35 -0.35 -20.44
CA GLN A 99 21.72 -1.75 -20.64
C GLN A 99 23.15 -1.92 -21.15
N GLU A 100 23.63 -1.01 -22.00
CA GLU A 100 24.90 -1.16 -22.70
C GLU A 100 26.07 -0.48 -21.99
N ASN A 101 25.83 0.62 -21.26
CA ASN A 101 26.91 1.31 -20.55
C ASN A 101 27.26 0.63 -19.23
N ASP A 102 28.42 0.96 -18.68
CA ASP A 102 28.84 0.51 -17.35
C ASP A 102 27.94 1.09 -16.25
N LEU A 103 27.61 0.27 -15.25
CA LEU A 103 26.80 0.67 -14.11
C LEU A 103 27.65 0.57 -12.84
N ASN A 104 28.09 1.72 -12.35
CA ASN A 104 28.81 1.82 -11.08
C ASN A 104 27.82 2.21 -9.99
N VAL A 105 27.58 1.30 -9.05
CA VAL A 105 26.62 1.48 -7.95
C VAL A 105 27.21 1.02 -6.62
N ILE A 106 26.75 1.64 -5.54
CA ILE A 106 27.07 1.28 -4.16
C ILE A 106 25.78 0.73 -3.55
N ILE A 107 25.89 -0.38 -2.83
CA ILE A 107 24.76 -1.03 -2.16
C ILE A 107 25.07 -1.14 -0.67
N ALA A 108 24.13 -0.73 0.18
CA ALA A 108 24.23 -0.78 1.62
C ALA A 108 23.92 -2.21 2.13
N GLY A 109 24.78 -3.16 1.80
CA GLY A 109 24.64 -4.54 2.28
C GLY A 109 25.40 -5.57 1.44
N GLN A 110 25.20 -6.84 1.78
CA GLN A 110 25.72 -7.96 1.01
C GLN A 110 24.68 -8.40 -0.03
N VAL A 111 25.11 -8.59 -1.27
CA VAL A 111 24.23 -8.95 -2.39
C VAL A 111 24.73 -10.22 -3.05
N LYS A 112 23.80 -11.14 -3.34
CA LYS A 112 24.10 -12.35 -4.11
C LYS A 112 23.36 -12.30 -5.44
N ILE A 113 24.11 -12.12 -6.52
CA ILE A 113 23.54 -11.99 -7.85
C ILE A 113 23.45 -13.37 -8.50
N ASP A 114 22.26 -13.76 -8.94
CA ASP A 114 22.08 -14.90 -9.82
C ASP A 114 22.30 -14.48 -11.29
N MET A 115 23.52 -14.73 -11.77
CA MET A 115 23.94 -14.35 -13.13
C MET A 115 23.21 -15.13 -14.24
N THR A 116 22.51 -16.22 -13.91
CA THR A 116 21.80 -17.04 -14.91
C THR A 116 20.55 -16.35 -15.46
N LYS A 117 20.11 -15.26 -14.84
CA LYS A 117 18.83 -14.57 -15.11
C LYS A 117 18.99 -13.13 -15.59
N LEU A 118 20.14 -12.80 -16.18
CA LEU A 118 20.49 -11.45 -16.63
C LEU A 118 19.91 -11.07 -18.00
N THR A 119 19.34 -12.01 -18.75
CA THR A 119 18.92 -11.75 -20.13
C THR A 119 17.61 -10.97 -20.18
N ALA A 120 17.68 -9.70 -20.55
CA ALA A 120 16.50 -8.90 -20.84
C ALA A 120 15.77 -9.42 -22.09
N LYS A 121 14.46 -9.70 -21.96
CA LYS A 121 13.63 -10.01 -23.13
C LYS A 121 13.36 -8.75 -23.94
N GLN A 122 13.86 -8.73 -25.17
CA GLN A 122 13.56 -7.66 -26.11
C GLN A 122 12.08 -7.66 -26.49
N LYS A 123 11.50 -6.45 -26.64
CA LYS A 123 10.12 -6.32 -27.14
C LYS A 123 10.08 -6.81 -28.59
N ARG A 124 9.13 -7.69 -28.90
CA ARG A 124 8.97 -8.28 -30.25
C ARG A 124 8.28 -7.33 -31.25
N PHE A 125 7.51 -6.36 -30.75
CA PHE A 125 6.64 -5.50 -31.55
C PHE A 125 6.80 -4.04 -31.13
N ASP A 126 6.65 -3.13 -32.10
CA ASP A 126 6.60 -1.69 -31.84
C ASP A 126 5.24 -1.28 -31.25
N THR A 127 5.22 -0.11 -30.61
CA THR A 127 4.01 0.48 -30.01
C THR A 127 3.73 1.85 -30.62
N MET A 128 2.48 2.31 -30.54
CA MET A 128 2.12 3.66 -30.98
C MET A 128 2.99 4.72 -30.26
N ARG A 129 3.40 5.75 -31.00
CA ARG A 129 4.17 6.88 -30.47
C ARG A 129 3.23 8.06 -30.20
N PRO A 130 3.35 8.73 -29.04
CA PRO A 130 2.52 9.88 -28.74
C PRO A 130 2.89 11.08 -29.63
N ASN A 131 1.89 11.79 -30.14
CA ASN A 131 2.10 13.07 -30.86
C ASN A 131 2.36 14.25 -29.90
N LEU A 132 1.93 14.12 -28.63
CA LEU A 132 2.20 15.10 -27.57
C LEU A 132 3.58 14.82 -26.97
N LYS A 133 4.46 15.82 -26.98
CA LYS A 133 5.81 15.72 -26.42
C LYS A 133 5.77 16.12 -24.94
N THR A 134 6.22 15.21 -24.10
CA THR A 134 6.28 15.38 -22.63
C THR A 134 7.54 14.70 -22.09
N ASN A 135 7.95 14.99 -20.86
CA ASN A 135 8.98 14.22 -20.15
C ASN A 135 8.50 12.88 -19.59
N MET A 136 7.31 12.40 -19.97
CA MET A 136 6.84 11.12 -19.48
C MET A 136 7.83 10.05 -19.92
N GLY A 137 8.55 9.49 -18.95
CA GLY A 137 9.58 8.51 -19.20
C GLY A 137 9.01 7.29 -19.92
N LEU A 138 9.80 6.75 -20.84
CA LEU A 138 9.45 5.52 -21.54
C LEU A 138 9.30 4.36 -20.55
N GLU A 139 8.46 3.40 -20.92
CA GLU A 139 8.35 2.16 -20.18
C GLU A 139 9.71 1.44 -20.17
N ARG A 140 10.23 1.20 -18.96
CA ARG A 140 11.52 0.56 -18.70
C ARG A 140 11.43 -0.96 -18.88
N ILE A 141 12.54 -1.55 -19.28
CA ILE A 141 12.64 -2.99 -19.46
C ILE A 141 12.73 -3.64 -18.08
N ARG A 142 11.98 -4.72 -17.87
CA ARG A 142 12.09 -5.49 -16.62
C ARG A 142 13.36 -6.33 -16.66
N CYS A 143 14.48 -5.75 -16.23
CA CYS A 143 15.76 -6.43 -16.14
C CYS A 143 16.39 -6.22 -14.75
N PHE A 144 17.49 -6.95 -14.51
CA PHE A 144 18.26 -6.85 -13.28
C PHE A 144 18.75 -5.42 -13.00
N ARG A 145 19.34 -4.74 -14.00
CA ARG A 145 19.92 -3.39 -13.83
C ARG A 145 18.90 -2.36 -13.38
N GLU A 146 17.71 -2.38 -13.99
CA GLU A 146 16.58 -1.50 -13.64
C GLU A 146 16.02 -1.81 -12.25
N SER A 147 15.92 -3.10 -11.92
CA SER A 147 15.46 -3.54 -10.60
C SER A 147 16.43 -3.14 -9.51
N LEU A 148 17.74 -3.28 -9.76
CA LEU A 148 18.80 -2.89 -8.86
C LEU A 148 18.82 -1.37 -8.63
N LEU A 149 18.73 -0.56 -9.69
CA LEU A 149 18.66 0.90 -9.56
C LEU A 149 17.41 1.36 -8.81
N ALA A 150 16.26 0.73 -9.06
CA ALA A 150 15.03 1.03 -8.34
C ALA A 150 15.15 0.68 -6.85
N TYR A 151 15.72 -0.49 -6.54
CA TYR A 151 16.01 -0.91 -5.16
C TYR A 151 16.92 0.11 -4.46
N ILE A 152 18.04 0.50 -5.06
CA ILE A 152 18.99 1.46 -4.46
C ILE A 152 18.31 2.80 -4.12
N LYS A 153 17.47 3.31 -5.02
CA LYS A 153 16.83 4.62 -4.83
C LYS A 153 15.66 4.61 -3.84
N ARG A 154 14.98 3.47 -3.69
CA ARG A 154 13.70 3.35 -2.97
C ARG A 154 13.79 2.59 -1.65
N ASN A 155 14.65 1.58 -1.56
CA ASN A 155 14.65 0.60 -0.48
C ASN A 155 16.03 0.47 0.21
N ASP A 156 17.13 0.66 -0.52
CA ASP A 156 18.47 0.57 0.04
C ASP A 156 18.84 1.77 0.91
N ALA A 157 19.82 1.59 1.81
CA ALA A 157 20.34 2.65 2.69
C ALA A 157 19.23 3.37 3.48
N VAL A 158 18.41 2.60 4.20
CA VAL A 158 17.43 3.12 5.16
C VAL A 158 18.18 3.98 6.19
N PRO A 159 17.73 5.23 6.46
CA PRO A 159 18.38 6.07 7.46
C PRO A 159 18.31 5.40 8.83
N VAL A 160 19.47 5.13 9.43
CA VAL A 160 19.53 4.62 10.80
C VAL A 160 19.48 5.81 11.75
N PRO A 161 18.60 5.81 12.77
CA PRO A 161 18.61 6.84 13.80
C PRO A 161 20.00 6.97 14.44
N ILE A 162 20.48 8.20 14.62
CA ILE A 162 21.79 8.48 15.23
C ILE A 162 21.77 8.16 16.73
N GLU A 163 20.60 8.27 17.37
CA GLU A 163 20.40 8.03 18.79
C GLU A 163 19.47 6.84 19.03
N SER A 164 19.72 6.11 20.12
CA SER A 164 18.83 5.03 20.55
C SER A 164 17.48 5.60 20.98
N VAL A 165 16.44 5.34 20.22
CA VAL A 165 15.06 5.72 20.56
C VAL A 165 14.40 4.56 21.30
N ASN A 166 13.76 4.83 22.44
CA ASN A 166 12.94 3.83 23.12
C ASN A 166 11.63 3.62 22.33
N GLY A 167 11.60 2.55 21.51
CA GLY A 167 10.46 2.22 20.65
C GLY A 167 9.14 2.09 21.41
N ASP A 168 9.12 1.38 22.53
CA ASP A 168 7.92 1.16 23.35
C ASP A 168 7.30 2.48 23.82
N ARG A 169 8.14 3.42 24.27
CA ARG A 169 7.68 4.74 24.71
C ARG A 169 7.11 5.55 23.55
N VAL A 170 7.75 5.51 22.39
CA VAL A 170 7.27 6.21 21.19
C VAL A 170 5.93 5.65 20.75
N VAL A 171 5.81 4.32 20.67
CA VAL A 171 4.55 3.63 20.29
C VAL A 171 3.44 3.95 21.29
N SER A 172 3.73 3.97 22.59
CA SER A 172 2.76 4.35 23.62
C SER A 172 2.21 5.76 23.42
N VAL A 173 3.08 6.73 23.13
CA VAL A 173 2.68 8.12 22.83
C VAL A 173 1.91 8.19 21.51
N MET A 174 2.33 7.47 20.47
CA MET A 174 1.61 7.40 19.20
C MET A 174 0.20 6.83 19.39
N MET A 175 0.04 5.77 20.18
CA MET A 175 -1.26 5.17 20.50
C MET A 175 -2.16 6.13 21.27
N GLU A 176 -1.63 6.86 22.25
CA GLU A 176 -2.39 7.89 22.97
C GLU A 176 -2.97 8.95 22.01
N ARG A 177 -2.16 9.41 21.04
CA ARG A 177 -2.60 10.36 20.02
C ARG A 177 -3.57 9.73 19.02
N PHE A 178 -3.32 8.48 18.64
CA PHE A 178 -4.15 7.72 17.71
C PHE A 178 -5.58 7.55 18.20
N VAL A 179 -5.77 7.23 19.49
CA VAL A 179 -7.11 7.14 20.10
C VAL A 179 -7.87 8.46 20.01
N GLY A 180 -7.16 9.60 20.05
CA GLY A 180 -7.72 10.94 19.90
C GLY A 180 -8.36 11.25 18.54
N TYR A 181 -8.14 10.40 17.52
CA TYR A 181 -8.74 10.57 16.19
C TYR A 181 -10.17 10.02 16.07
N PHE A 182 -10.62 9.25 17.04
CA PHE A 182 -11.90 8.54 16.98
C PHE A 182 -13.02 9.26 17.74
N ASP A 183 -14.25 9.04 17.30
CA ASP A 183 -15.43 9.32 18.10
C ASP A 183 -15.58 8.25 19.18
N LYS A 184 -15.65 8.66 20.45
CA LYS A 184 -15.66 7.73 21.60
C LYS A 184 -16.80 6.72 21.53
N THR A 185 -18.01 7.18 21.22
CA THR A 185 -19.20 6.33 21.15
C THR A 185 -19.11 5.33 20.00
N LYS A 186 -18.67 5.77 18.81
CA LYS A 186 -18.47 4.87 17.67
C LYS A 186 -17.35 3.85 17.95
N LEU A 187 -16.30 4.29 18.64
CA LEU A 187 -15.16 3.45 18.99
C LEU A 187 -15.55 2.36 19.99
N GLU A 188 -16.22 2.69 21.08
CA GLU A 188 -16.70 1.73 22.08
C GLU A 188 -17.57 0.64 21.42
N ASN A 189 -18.45 1.02 20.49
CA ASN A 189 -19.26 0.08 19.72
C ASN A 189 -18.43 -0.83 18.79
N CYS A 190 -17.27 -0.36 18.29
CA CYS A 190 -16.39 -1.14 17.43
C CYS A 190 -15.51 -2.11 18.22
N LEU A 191 -15.08 -1.73 19.43
CA LEU A 191 -14.18 -2.52 20.27
C LEU A 191 -14.86 -3.71 20.95
N GLY A 192 -16.21 -3.72 21.03
CA GLY A 192 -16.97 -4.82 21.65
C GLY A 192 -16.89 -6.17 20.92
N ASN A 193 -16.40 -6.21 19.68
CA ASN A 193 -16.23 -7.44 18.90
C ASN A 193 -14.76 -7.56 18.51
N ALA A 194 -14.11 -8.72 18.64
CA ALA A 194 -12.75 -8.93 18.15
C ALA A 194 -12.70 -8.98 16.60
N ILE A 195 -11.56 -8.65 15.97
CA ILE A 195 -11.34 -8.93 14.55
C ILE A 195 -10.80 -10.36 14.45
N ARG A 196 -11.48 -11.21 13.70
CA ARG A 196 -11.04 -12.59 13.43
C ARG A 196 -11.12 -12.87 11.95
N LEU A 197 -10.17 -13.67 11.47
CA LEU A 197 -10.28 -14.21 10.12
C LEU A 197 -11.47 -15.17 10.06
N ASN A 198 -12.30 -15.03 9.04
CA ASN A 198 -13.50 -15.82 8.85
C ASN A 198 -13.82 -16.00 7.38
N SER A 199 -14.64 -17.01 7.08
CA SER A 199 -15.01 -17.40 5.72
C SER A 199 -15.72 -16.28 4.95
N GLU A 200 -16.53 -15.48 5.64
CA GLU A 200 -17.25 -14.37 5.01
C GLU A 200 -16.31 -13.25 4.56
N SER A 201 -15.38 -12.83 5.41
CA SER A 201 -14.36 -11.82 5.06
C SER A 201 -13.49 -12.29 3.89
N ILE A 202 -13.08 -13.56 3.89
CA ILE A 202 -12.32 -14.16 2.78
C ILE A 202 -13.15 -14.15 1.49
N HIS A 203 -14.41 -14.55 1.56
CA HIS A 203 -15.30 -14.58 0.41
C HIS A 203 -15.54 -13.20 -0.17
N GLU A 204 -15.89 -12.21 0.66
CA GLU A 204 -16.11 -10.84 0.21
C GLU A 204 -14.86 -10.23 -0.43
N TRP A 205 -13.70 -10.47 0.17
CA TRP A 205 -12.44 -10.00 -0.38
C TRP A 205 -12.11 -10.72 -1.70
N SER A 206 -12.39 -12.02 -1.80
CA SER A 206 -12.22 -12.82 -3.02
C SER A 206 -13.04 -12.27 -4.18
N LEU A 207 -14.31 -11.91 -3.92
CA LEU A 207 -15.21 -11.31 -4.92
C LEU A 207 -14.70 -9.96 -5.47
N SER A 208 -13.87 -9.22 -4.72
CA SER A 208 -13.29 -7.97 -5.20
C SER A 208 -12.00 -8.16 -6.01
N GLN A 209 -11.48 -9.39 -6.11
CA GLN A 209 -10.26 -9.66 -6.87
C GLN A 209 -10.57 -9.95 -8.34
N GLU A 210 -9.73 -9.47 -9.25
CA GLU A 210 -9.81 -9.80 -10.68
C GLU A 210 -9.43 -11.27 -10.97
N LYS A 211 -8.63 -11.88 -10.09
CA LYS A 211 -8.13 -13.25 -10.24
C LYS A 211 -8.72 -14.15 -9.16
N PRO A 212 -9.00 -15.42 -9.48
CA PRO A 212 -9.42 -16.39 -8.49
C PRO A 212 -8.43 -16.47 -7.32
N VAL A 213 -8.96 -16.56 -6.10
CA VAL A 213 -8.17 -16.76 -4.89
C VAL A 213 -7.61 -18.19 -4.87
N HIS A 214 -6.35 -18.32 -4.45
CA HIS A 214 -5.73 -19.62 -4.25
C HIS A 214 -5.99 -20.03 -2.81
N THR A 215 -6.86 -21.02 -2.63
CA THR A 215 -7.25 -21.51 -1.30
C THR A 215 -6.39 -22.67 -0.81
N ASP A 216 -5.47 -23.15 -1.65
CA ASP A 216 -4.62 -24.29 -1.36
C ASP A 216 -3.41 -23.82 -0.53
N LEU A 217 -3.63 -23.73 0.78
CA LEU A 217 -2.57 -23.59 1.77
C LEU A 217 -2.20 -25.00 2.23
N THR A 218 -1.09 -25.55 1.72
CA THR A 218 -0.67 -26.92 2.05
C THR A 218 0.13 -27.00 3.36
N LEU A 219 0.57 -25.85 3.88
CA LEU A 219 1.42 -25.73 5.07
C LEU A 219 0.95 -24.57 5.93
N TYR A 220 1.14 -24.68 7.24
CA TYR A 220 0.85 -23.58 8.14
C TYR A 220 1.83 -22.43 7.91
N PRO A 221 1.39 -21.15 7.98
CA PRO A 221 2.29 -20.02 7.76
C PRO A 221 3.55 -20.02 8.63
N HIS A 222 3.48 -20.54 9.86
CA HIS A 222 4.64 -20.61 10.77
C HIS A 222 5.69 -21.66 10.38
N GLU A 223 5.36 -22.59 9.49
CA GLU A 223 6.27 -23.64 9.02
C GLU A 223 7.06 -23.21 7.77
N GLU A 224 6.73 -22.06 7.19
CA GLU A 224 7.39 -21.53 6.00
C GLU A 224 8.34 -20.39 6.33
N ASP A 225 9.38 -20.28 5.51
CA ASP A 225 10.27 -19.13 5.54
C ASP A 225 9.56 -17.91 4.93
N LEU A 226 9.09 -17.03 5.82
CA LEU A 226 8.41 -15.78 5.48
C LEU A 226 9.35 -14.58 5.43
N SER A 227 10.66 -14.77 5.65
CA SER A 227 11.66 -13.71 5.57
C SER A 227 11.90 -13.22 4.13
N THR A 228 11.33 -13.94 3.16
CA THR A 228 11.52 -13.74 1.71
C THR A 228 10.36 -12.96 1.09
N PHE A 229 10.68 -11.94 0.28
CA PHE A 229 9.70 -11.09 -0.40
C PHE A 229 9.89 -11.14 -1.92
N GLU A 230 8.80 -11.16 -2.68
CA GLU A 230 8.85 -10.93 -4.12
C GLU A 230 9.07 -9.44 -4.40
N PHE A 231 10.09 -9.12 -5.20
CA PHE A 231 10.42 -7.77 -5.59
C PHE A 231 10.14 -7.52 -7.06
N MET A 232 9.41 -6.46 -7.35
CA MET A 232 9.01 -6.12 -8.70
C MET A 232 9.11 -4.61 -8.92
N ILE A 233 9.50 -4.24 -10.14
CA ILE A 233 9.44 -2.85 -10.59
C ILE A 233 8.16 -2.59 -11.39
N LYS A 234 7.52 -1.45 -11.12
CA LYS A 234 6.52 -0.90 -12.03
C LYS A 234 7.29 -0.25 -13.18
N PRO A 235 7.19 -0.77 -14.41
CA PRO A 235 8.08 -0.38 -15.50
C PRO A 235 7.84 1.05 -16.00
N ARG A 236 6.69 1.65 -15.69
CA ARG A 236 6.41 3.04 -16.03
C ARG A 236 6.87 3.94 -14.88
N PRO A 237 7.83 4.86 -15.12
CA PRO A 237 8.19 5.86 -14.11
C PRO A 237 7.01 6.77 -13.80
N LYS A 238 6.98 7.30 -12.58
CA LYS A 238 6.01 8.36 -12.24
C LYS A 238 6.40 9.64 -13.00
N PRO A 239 5.43 10.41 -13.52
CA PRO A 239 5.73 11.70 -14.09
C PRO A 239 6.34 12.61 -13.02
N ASP A 240 7.44 13.25 -13.36
CA ASP A 240 8.01 14.32 -12.57
C ASP A 240 7.44 15.64 -13.10
N LEU A 241 6.69 16.33 -12.24
CA LEU A 241 6.00 17.58 -12.56
C LEU A 241 6.89 18.80 -12.31
N THR A 242 8.20 18.63 -12.31
CA THR A 242 9.19 19.70 -12.17
C THR A 242 10.01 19.90 -13.45
N THR A 243 10.52 21.11 -13.64
CA THR A 243 11.42 21.45 -14.76
C THR A 243 12.78 20.75 -14.67
N SER A 244 13.19 20.34 -13.46
CA SER A 244 14.44 19.60 -13.22
C SER A 244 14.39 18.12 -13.61
N SER A 245 13.21 17.60 -13.95
CA SER A 245 12.99 16.20 -14.36
C SER A 245 13.95 15.70 -15.43
N VAL A 246 14.36 16.58 -16.35
CA VAL A 246 15.25 16.28 -17.48
C VAL A 246 16.68 15.94 -17.06
N ASN A 247 17.09 16.36 -15.86
CA ASN A 247 18.46 16.17 -15.37
C ASN A 247 18.67 14.84 -14.65
N SER A 248 17.62 14.03 -14.50
CA SER A 248 17.69 12.82 -13.69
C SER A 248 17.02 11.63 -14.35
N TYR A 249 17.65 10.48 -14.20
CA TYR A 249 17.03 9.22 -14.57
C TYR A 249 15.98 8.84 -13.52
N ALA A 250 14.69 8.95 -13.90
CA ALA A 250 13.58 8.75 -13.00
C ALA A 250 13.63 7.37 -12.31
N SER A 251 13.51 7.36 -10.98
CA SER A 251 13.44 6.12 -10.22
C SER A 251 12.11 5.42 -10.49
N LEU A 252 12.18 4.14 -10.84
CA LEU A 252 10.99 3.30 -10.88
C LEU A 252 10.40 3.14 -9.48
N GLN A 253 9.11 2.83 -9.45
CA GLN A 253 8.46 2.40 -8.23
C GLN A 253 8.71 0.92 -8.03
N THR A 254 8.97 0.53 -6.79
CA THR A 254 9.20 -0.84 -6.37
C THR A 254 7.96 -1.39 -5.68
N ILE A 255 7.81 -2.69 -5.71
CA ILE A 255 6.82 -3.45 -4.95
C ILE A 255 7.60 -4.58 -4.30
N ALA A 256 7.61 -4.61 -2.97
CA ALA A 256 8.01 -5.78 -2.20
C ALA A 256 6.72 -6.40 -1.66
N SER A 257 6.48 -7.68 -1.93
CA SER A 257 5.26 -8.37 -1.51
C SER A 257 5.55 -9.79 -1.09
N GLN A 258 4.84 -10.28 -0.09
CA GLN A 258 4.86 -11.71 0.24
C GLN A 258 4.27 -12.56 -0.89
N LYS A 259 4.53 -13.88 -0.85
CA LYS A 259 3.89 -14.83 -1.77
C LYS A 259 2.38 -14.63 -1.74
N GLN A 260 1.74 -14.73 -2.90
CA GLN A 260 0.30 -14.44 -3.07
C GLN A 260 -0.60 -15.15 -2.06
N LYS A 261 -0.26 -16.39 -1.67
CA LYS A 261 -0.99 -17.20 -0.68
C LYS A 261 -1.05 -16.55 0.71
N TYR A 262 -0.01 -15.84 1.13
CA TYR A 262 0.01 -15.12 2.42
C TYR A 262 -0.68 -13.77 2.34
N ASN A 263 -0.56 -13.06 1.21
CA ASN A 263 -1.34 -11.84 1.00
C ASN A 263 -2.85 -12.14 1.07
N GLN A 264 -3.28 -13.26 0.48
CA GLN A 264 -4.66 -13.75 0.55
C GLN A 264 -5.15 -14.00 1.98
N PHE A 265 -4.25 -14.38 2.88
CA PHE A 265 -4.54 -14.59 4.30
C PHE A 265 -4.72 -13.27 5.06
N PHE A 266 -3.82 -12.30 4.88
CA PHE A 266 -3.85 -11.03 5.63
C PHE A 266 -4.79 -9.97 5.06
N CYS A 267 -5.02 -9.95 3.73
CA CYS A 267 -5.82 -8.90 3.11
C CYS A 267 -7.27 -8.80 3.63
N PRO A 268 -8.01 -9.91 3.84
CA PRO A 268 -9.34 -9.86 4.44
C PRO A 268 -9.33 -9.25 5.85
N LEU A 269 -8.34 -9.61 6.66
CA LEU A 269 -8.16 -9.10 8.01
C LEU A 269 -7.90 -7.58 8.01
N PHE A 270 -6.99 -7.11 7.15
CA PHE A 270 -6.70 -5.68 7.03
C PHE A 270 -7.87 -4.89 6.44
N LYS A 271 -8.68 -5.52 5.57
CA LYS A 271 -9.94 -4.91 5.11
C LYS A 271 -10.88 -4.67 6.28
N ASP A 272 -11.09 -5.67 7.14
CA ASP A 272 -11.94 -5.53 8.33
C ASP A 272 -11.39 -4.51 9.33
N LEU A 273 -10.07 -4.50 9.57
CA LEU A 273 -9.41 -3.51 10.41
C LEU A 273 -9.62 -2.08 9.86
N LYS A 274 -9.36 -1.88 8.57
CA LYS A 274 -9.58 -0.60 7.88
C LYS A 274 -11.03 -0.14 8.01
N GLU A 275 -11.99 -1.04 7.77
CA GLU A 275 -13.41 -0.70 7.87
C GLU A 275 -13.80 -0.24 9.27
N ARG A 276 -13.26 -0.87 10.33
CA ARG A 276 -13.48 -0.43 11.70
C ARG A 276 -12.87 0.93 11.98
N VAL A 277 -11.60 1.13 11.61
CA VAL A 277 -10.90 2.43 11.74
C VAL A 277 -11.71 3.54 11.07
N LEU A 278 -12.15 3.33 9.82
CA LEU A 278 -12.93 4.33 9.08
C LEU A 278 -14.32 4.58 9.68
N THR A 279 -14.92 3.56 10.30
CA THR A 279 -16.26 3.64 10.91
C THR A 279 -16.25 4.43 12.21
N CYS A 280 -15.22 4.25 13.05
CA CYS A 280 -15.11 4.97 14.32
C CYS A 280 -14.39 6.33 14.22
N LEU A 281 -13.85 6.68 13.05
CA LEU A 281 -13.15 7.96 12.84
C LEU A 281 -14.07 9.15 13.15
N SER A 282 -13.52 10.14 13.85
CA SER A 282 -14.23 11.40 14.09
C SER A 282 -14.48 12.14 12.78
N ASP A 283 -15.61 12.83 12.66
CA ASP A 283 -16.01 13.56 11.45
C ASP A 283 -15.06 14.72 11.09
N LYS A 284 -14.18 15.11 12.02
CA LYS A 284 -13.09 16.07 11.80
C LYS A 284 -12.03 15.54 10.84
N PHE A 285 -11.90 14.23 10.72
CA PHE A 285 -10.93 13.58 9.86
C PHE A 285 -11.63 12.96 8.65
N SER A 286 -10.98 13.06 7.49
CA SER A 286 -11.49 12.49 6.24
C SER A 286 -10.35 11.81 5.51
N ILE A 287 -10.50 10.51 5.29
CA ILE A 287 -9.56 9.70 4.52
C ILE A 287 -10.18 9.42 3.16
N PHE A 288 -9.43 9.68 2.08
CA PHE A 288 -9.85 9.35 0.72
C PHE A 288 -9.65 7.85 0.45
N SER A 289 -10.54 7.04 1.02
CA SER A 289 -10.59 5.57 0.88
C SER A 289 -12.02 5.11 0.66
N ASP A 290 -12.21 4.13 -0.24
CA ASP A 290 -13.51 3.51 -0.54
C ASP A 290 -14.62 4.50 -0.95
N VAL A 291 -14.22 5.62 -1.55
CA VAL A 291 -15.12 6.67 -2.04
C VAL A 291 -14.70 7.12 -3.43
N THR A 292 -15.67 7.56 -4.22
CA THR A 292 -15.36 8.17 -5.52
C THR A 292 -14.79 9.57 -5.32
N ILE A 293 -14.09 10.08 -6.35
CA ILE A 293 -13.60 11.46 -6.36
C ILE A 293 -14.78 12.44 -6.16
N GLN A 294 -15.92 12.15 -6.79
CA GLN A 294 -17.13 12.98 -6.68
C GLN A 294 -17.69 12.98 -5.26
N ASP A 295 -17.76 11.81 -4.61
CA ASP A 295 -18.26 11.69 -3.23
C ASP A 295 -17.36 12.42 -2.24
N PHE A 296 -16.04 12.27 -2.39
CA PHE A 296 -15.08 12.94 -1.54
C PHE A 296 -15.10 14.45 -1.75
N ALA A 297 -15.13 14.92 -3.00
CA ALA A 297 -15.30 16.34 -3.31
C ALA A 297 -16.60 16.90 -2.71
N ALA A 298 -17.72 16.18 -2.83
CA ALA A 298 -18.98 16.57 -2.21
C ALA A 298 -18.90 16.62 -0.68
N LYS A 299 -18.15 15.70 -0.06
CA LYS A 299 -17.87 15.73 1.39
C LYS A 299 -17.09 16.99 1.77
N MET A 300 -16.02 17.31 1.04
CA MET A 300 -15.24 18.52 1.26
C MET A 300 -16.09 19.79 1.10
N THR A 301 -16.94 19.86 0.07
CA THR A 301 -17.89 20.97 -0.11
C THR A 301 -18.88 21.08 1.06
N ARG A 302 -19.36 19.96 1.62
CA ARG A 302 -20.23 19.99 2.81
C ARG A 302 -19.48 20.46 4.06
N MET A 303 -18.22 20.07 4.22
CA MET A 303 -17.38 20.51 5.35
C MET A 303 -17.02 21.99 5.23
N PHE A 304 -16.84 22.50 4.01
CA PHE A 304 -16.44 23.87 3.71
C PHE A 304 -17.40 24.51 2.69
N PRO A 305 -18.69 24.74 3.04
CA PRO A 305 -19.72 25.18 2.09
C PRO A 305 -19.49 26.57 1.52
N LYS A 306 -18.72 27.41 2.23
CA LYS A 306 -18.32 28.76 1.79
C LYS A 306 -16.93 28.77 1.16
N GLY A 307 -16.33 27.60 0.92
CA GLY A 307 -14.92 27.46 0.58
C GLY A 307 -14.01 27.75 1.78
N PHE A 308 -12.72 27.92 1.50
CA PHE A 308 -11.74 28.36 2.49
C PHE A 308 -11.72 29.89 2.54
N ASP A 309 -11.78 30.47 3.73
CA ASP A 309 -11.52 31.90 3.92
C ASP A 309 -10.09 32.20 3.46
N SER A 310 -9.88 33.36 2.83
CA SER A 310 -8.56 33.90 2.49
C SER A 310 -7.57 33.95 3.68
N LEU A 311 -8.07 33.99 4.91
CA LEU A 311 -7.27 33.97 6.14
C LEU A 311 -6.91 32.55 6.63
N VAL A 312 -7.53 31.51 6.08
CA VAL A 312 -7.25 30.12 6.45
C VAL A 312 -5.92 29.69 5.85
N LYS A 313 -4.99 29.28 6.71
CA LYS A 313 -3.75 28.64 6.29
C LYS A 313 -4.02 27.17 5.99
N ILE A 314 -3.74 26.78 4.76
CA ILE A 314 -3.76 25.39 4.33
C ILE A 314 -2.33 24.88 4.38
N PHE A 315 -2.13 23.76 5.06
CA PHE A 315 -0.83 23.10 5.14
C PHE A 315 -0.93 21.76 4.41
N GLU A 316 0.05 21.51 3.54
CA GLU A 316 0.28 20.20 2.94
C GLU A 316 1.47 19.57 3.67
N PHE A 317 1.31 18.32 4.06
CA PHE A 317 2.38 17.53 4.67
C PHE A 317 2.77 16.41 3.70
N ASP A 318 3.89 16.62 3.00
CA ASP A 318 4.46 15.65 2.07
C ASP A 318 5.64 14.91 2.73
N VAL A 319 5.53 13.59 2.83
CA VAL A 319 6.59 12.74 3.40
C VAL A 319 7.36 12.10 2.27
N SER A 320 8.61 12.53 2.11
CA SER A 320 9.53 11.94 1.13
C SER A 320 9.78 10.47 1.42
N LYS A 321 9.43 9.61 0.46
CA LYS A 321 9.65 8.14 0.52
C LYS A 321 9.10 7.54 1.82
N TYR A 322 7.84 7.82 2.12
CA TYR A 322 7.13 7.34 3.32
C TYR A 322 7.41 5.86 3.66
N ASP A 323 7.36 4.96 2.67
CA ASP A 323 7.62 3.53 2.90
C ASP A 323 9.04 3.26 3.45
N LYS A 324 10.03 4.01 2.97
CA LYS A 324 11.45 3.88 3.41
C LYS A 324 11.67 4.49 4.79
N SER A 325 10.83 5.41 5.23
CA SER A 325 10.91 5.99 6.58
C SER A 325 10.19 5.14 7.63
N GLN A 326 9.48 4.08 7.23
CA GLN A 326 8.89 3.14 8.17
C GLN A 326 9.97 2.15 8.59
N ASP A 327 10.29 2.13 9.88
CA ASP A 327 11.25 1.22 10.49
C ASP A 327 10.53 0.34 11.54
N GLU A 328 11.28 -0.32 12.41
CA GLU A 328 10.75 -1.15 13.51
C GLU A 328 9.65 -0.46 14.33
N ILE A 329 9.76 0.84 14.60
CA ILE A 329 8.74 1.61 15.34
C ILE A 329 7.39 1.60 14.62
N ALA A 330 7.38 1.68 13.29
CA ALA A 330 6.13 1.63 12.51
C ALA A 330 5.48 0.25 12.61
N LEU A 331 6.28 -0.82 12.54
CA LEU A 331 5.80 -2.19 12.73
C LEU A 331 5.22 -2.41 14.14
N MET A 332 5.92 -1.92 15.17
CA MET A 332 5.43 -1.99 16.55
C MET A 332 4.13 -1.21 16.73
N PHE A 333 3.99 -0.06 16.05
CA PHE A 333 2.76 0.71 16.05
C PHE A 333 1.62 -0.01 15.34
N ASP A 334 1.87 -0.63 14.17
CA ASP A 334 0.89 -1.47 13.47
C ASP A 334 0.40 -2.61 14.37
N ALA A 335 1.31 -3.29 15.05
CA ALA A 335 0.98 -4.34 16.01
C ALA A 335 0.11 -3.78 17.17
N ALA A 336 0.46 -2.62 17.71
CA ALA A 336 -0.34 -1.98 18.76
C ALA A 336 -1.75 -1.59 18.28
N VAL A 337 -1.90 -1.11 17.04
CA VAL A 337 -3.21 -0.83 16.43
C VAL A 337 -4.01 -2.12 16.23
N MET A 338 -3.38 -3.19 15.74
CA MET A 338 -4.01 -4.51 15.60
C MET A 338 -4.53 -5.03 16.95
N ARG A 339 -3.71 -4.97 18.01
CA ARG A 339 -4.12 -5.32 19.39
C ARG A 339 -5.30 -4.48 19.85
N PHE A 340 -5.23 -3.18 19.62
CA PHE A 340 -6.26 -2.23 20.05
C PHE A 340 -7.63 -2.55 19.44
N PHE A 341 -7.68 -2.95 18.17
CA PHE A 341 -8.92 -3.37 17.51
C PHE A 341 -9.30 -4.85 17.72
N GLY A 342 -8.54 -5.57 18.56
CA GLY A 342 -8.86 -6.93 18.97
C GLY A 342 -8.50 -7.99 17.94
N VAL A 343 -7.44 -7.79 17.15
CA VAL A 343 -6.80 -8.87 16.39
C VAL A 343 -6.06 -9.78 17.38
N GLY A 344 -6.11 -11.10 17.18
CA GLY A 344 -5.46 -12.06 18.07
C GLY A 344 -3.92 -11.99 18.03
N GLU A 345 -3.27 -12.22 19.18
CA GLU A 345 -1.80 -12.11 19.34
C GLU A 345 -1.04 -13.06 18.43
N GLU A 346 -1.63 -14.19 18.11
CA GLU A 346 -1.03 -15.19 17.24
C GLU A 346 -0.92 -14.72 15.78
N ILE A 347 -1.90 -13.95 15.30
CA ILE A 347 -1.83 -13.29 13.99
C ILE A 347 -0.83 -12.12 14.03
N ILE A 348 -0.82 -11.37 15.13
CA ILE A 348 0.09 -10.24 15.32
C ILE A 348 1.54 -10.71 15.38
N SER A 349 1.81 -11.80 16.09
CA SER A 349 3.13 -12.42 16.16
C SER A 349 3.58 -12.88 14.78
N LEU A 350 2.68 -13.49 14.00
CA LEU A 350 2.99 -13.85 12.61
C LEU A 350 3.31 -12.61 11.76
N TRP A 351 2.53 -11.53 11.88
CA TRP A 351 2.79 -10.27 11.16
C TRP A 351 4.15 -9.66 11.52
N ILE A 352 4.49 -9.66 12.81
CA ILE A 352 5.80 -9.20 13.30
C ILE A 352 6.89 -10.08 12.68
N ASN A 353 6.81 -11.40 12.79
CA ASN A 353 7.85 -12.32 12.29
C ASN A 353 8.10 -12.16 10.79
N ILE A 354 7.04 -12.02 9.98
CA ILE A 354 7.14 -11.74 8.53
C ILE A 354 7.95 -10.48 8.24
N THR A 355 7.89 -9.50 9.14
CA THR A 355 8.47 -8.16 8.93
C THR A 355 9.83 -8.00 9.63
N THR A 356 10.06 -8.64 10.79
CA THR A 356 11.29 -8.56 11.60
C THR A 356 12.35 -9.60 11.24
N GLU A 357 12.03 -10.69 10.55
CA GLU A 357 13.05 -11.66 10.09
C GLU A 357 13.63 -11.30 8.71
N SER A 358 13.19 -10.18 8.12
CA SER A 358 13.76 -9.60 6.91
C SER A 358 14.99 -8.65 7.04
N PRO A 359 15.64 -8.38 8.21
CA PRO A 359 16.64 -7.33 8.33
C PRO A 359 18.05 -7.76 7.86
N THR A 360 18.29 -9.03 7.57
CA THR A 360 19.50 -9.49 6.84
C THR A 360 19.16 -9.80 5.40
N MET A 361 19.15 -8.74 4.60
CA MET A 361 18.73 -8.76 3.20
C MET A 361 19.76 -9.47 2.32
N TRP A 362 19.61 -10.79 2.13
CA TRP A 362 20.27 -11.50 1.05
C TRP A 362 19.48 -11.32 -0.24
N ILE A 363 19.72 -10.21 -0.93
CA ILE A 363 19.07 -9.95 -2.23
C ILE A 363 19.46 -11.08 -3.20
N THR A 364 18.54 -12.03 -3.42
CA THR A 364 18.67 -13.08 -4.45
C THR A 364 17.67 -12.76 -5.54
N ILE A 365 18.04 -11.89 -6.49
CA ILE A 365 17.18 -11.47 -7.59
C ILE A 365 16.93 -12.65 -8.55
N GLN A 366 15.87 -13.42 -8.30
CA GLN A 366 15.47 -14.55 -9.14
C GLN A 366 14.29 -14.20 -10.04
N GLU A 367 14.50 -14.15 -11.35
CA GLU A 367 13.41 -14.10 -12.35
C GLU A 367 12.52 -15.34 -12.17
N SER A 368 11.26 -15.13 -11.83
CA SER A 368 10.15 -16.06 -11.98
C SER A 368 9.36 -15.67 -13.24
N ARG A 369 8.52 -16.58 -13.76
CA ARG A 369 7.67 -16.32 -14.93
C ARG A 369 6.71 -15.11 -14.75
N ARG A 370 6.68 -14.46 -13.57
CA ARG A 370 5.83 -13.29 -13.23
C ARG A 370 6.52 -12.13 -12.49
N GLY A 371 7.80 -12.20 -12.08
CA GLY A 371 8.48 -11.16 -11.28
C GLY A 371 9.77 -11.66 -10.61
N TRP A 372 10.46 -10.83 -9.80
CA TRP A 372 11.70 -11.23 -9.08
C TRP A 372 11.40 -11.63 -7.62
N SER A 373 12.26 -12.44 -6.98
CA SER A 373 12.23 -12.68 -5.52
C SER A 373 13.43 -12.06 -4.79
N ILE A 374 13.33 -11.91 -3.46
CA ILE A 374 14.32 -11.49 -2.46
C ILE A 374 14.20 -12.50 -1.32
N ASN A 375 15.32 -13.02 -0.80
CA ASN A 375 15.31 -13.97 0.32
C ASN A 375 16.02 -13.39 1.55
N ALA A 376 15.71 -13.87 2.75
CA ALA A 376 16.60 -13.77 3.90
C ALA A 376 16.99 -15.20 4.32
N ASN A 377 18.11 -15.36 5.01
CA ASN A 377 18.47 -16.59 5.69
C ASN A 377 19.15 -16.18 7.01
N PRO A 378 18.69 -16.66 8.17
CA PRO A 378 19.32 -16.34 9.44
C PRO A 378 20.59 -17.16 9.58
N GLU A 379 21.76 -16.55 9.36
CA GLU A 379 22.97 -17.06 10.02
C GLU A 379 22.93 -16.60 11.47
N ILE A 380 22.81 -17.58 12.37
CA ILE A 380 23.00 -17.41 13.80
C ILE A 380 24.42 -16.85 13.98
N LEU A 381 24.54 -15.55 14.24
CA LEU A 381 25.74 -14.98 14.80
C LEU A 381 25.96 -15.65 16.15
N SER A 382 26.85 -16.63 16.21
CA SER A 382 27.45 -17.07 17.47
C SER A 382 27.94 -15.81 18.20
N PRO A 383 27.61 -15.62 19.50
CA PRO A 383 28.08 -14.46 20.22
C PRO A 383 29.62 -14.45 20.17
N SER A 384 30.17 -13.37 19.61
CA SER A 384 31.60 -13.10 19.65
C SER A 384 32.08 -13.23 21.10
N PRO A 385 33.23 -13.88 21.35
CA PRO A 385 33.73 -14.04 22.70
C PRO A 385 33.96 -12.66 23.31
N VAL A 386 33.37 -12.45 24.48
CA VAL A 386 33.60 -11.28 25.35
C VAL A 386 35.11 -11.19 25.58
N ILE A 387 35.73 -10.15 25.04
CA ILE A 387 37.09 -9.77 25.39
C ILE A 387 37.00 -9.21 26.82
N PRO A 388 37.64 -9.82 27.82
CA PRO A 388 37.65 -9.25 29.16
C PRO A 388 38.49 -7.97 29.14
N CYS A 389 37.86 -6.85 29.51
CA CYS A 389 38.59 -5.64 29.84
C CYS A 389 39.56 -5.95 30.98
N THR A 390 40.84 -5.64 30.75
CA THR A 390 41.85 -5.50 31.81
C THR A 390 42.08 -4.03 32.08
#